data_AF-A0A149VGH6-F1
#
_entry.id   AF-A0A149VGH6-F1
#
_cell.length_a   1.000
_cell.length_b   1.000
_cell.length_c   1.000
_cell.angle_alpha   90.00
_cell.angle_beta   90.00
_cell.angle_gamma   90.00
#
_symmetry.space_group_name_H-M   'P 1'
#
loop_
_entity.id
_entity.type
_entity.pdbx_description
1 polymer ?
#
loop_
_entity_poly.entity_id
_entity_poly.type
_entity_poly.pdbx_seq_one_letter_code
_entity_poly.pdbx_strand_id
1 'polypeptide(L)'
;EAATQAVREKIMPGKATVSVDRYMDAFASAVPIFGRGQVNTYILAGLGDSAEDILALAERLIALGVYPFVVPFVPISGTPLENHAPPSADFMKSVLAPLGRMLRDANMKSTDIRAGCGRCGACSSLSAYE
;
A
#
# COMPACT_ATOMS: atom_id res chain seq x y z
N GLU A 1 -1.20 -5.15 2.91
CA GLU A 1 -2.13 -4.98 4.03
C GLU A 1 -3.46 -4.44 3.54
N ALA A 2 -4.56 -4.72 4.26
CA ALA A 2 -5.83 -3.99 4.10
C ALA A 2 -5.79 -2.66 4.88
N ALA A 3 -6.49 -1.65 4.37
CA ALA A 3 -6.43 -0.27 4.87
C ALA A 3 -7.28 -0.05 6.13
N THR A 4 -8.48 -0.64 6.17
CA THR A 4 -9.44 -0.47 7.28
C THR A 4 -9.45 -1.65 8.24
N GLN A 5 -9.79 -1.40 9.50
CA GLN A 5 -9.87 -2.45 10.52
C GLN A 5 -10.93 -3.52 10.20
N ALA A 6 -12.09 -3.11 9.69
CA ALA A 6 -13.16 -4.04 9.32
C ALA A 6 -12.72 -5.04 8.23
N VAL A 7 -11.99 -4.56 7.20
CA VAL A 7 -11.44 -5.45 6.16
C VAL A 7 -10.31 -6.32 6.72
N ARG A 8 -9.46 -5.77 7.58
CA ARG A 8 -8.39 -6.54 8.26
C ARG A 8 -8.97 -7.70 9.06
N GLU A 9 -10.01 -7.48 9.86
CA GLU A 9 -10.65 -8.52 10.68
C GLU A 9 -11.25 -9.64 9.83
N LYS A 10 -11.82 -9.29 8.68
CA LYS A 10 -12.39 -10.26 7.74
C LYS A 10 -11.32 -11.07 6.99
N ILE A 11 -10.30 -10.40 6.47
CA ILE A 11 -9.35 -10.98 5.51
C ILE A 11 -8.11 -11.56 6.19
N MET A 12 -7.69 -10.98 7.30
CA MET A 12 -6.45 -11.32 8.00
C MET A 12 -6.65 -11.27 9.52
N PRO A 13 -7.57 -12.07 10.08
CA PRO A 13 -8.03 -11.96 11.47
C PRO A 13 -6.89 -12.04 12.50
N GLY A 14 -5.89 -12.89 12.27
CA GLY A 14 -4.72 -12.97 13.16
C GLY A 14 -3.92 -11.66 13.18
N LYS A 15 -3.71 -11.03 12.01
CA LYS A 15 -2.97 -9.77 11.89
C LYS A 15 -3.80 -8.57 12.34
N ALA A 16 -5.11 -8.65 12.22
CA ALA A 16 -6.05 -7.62 12.67
C ALA A 16 -6.03 -7.40 14.19
N THR A 17 -5.54 -8.37 14.97
CA THR A 17 -5.30 -8.19 16.42
C THR A 17 -4.26 -7.12 16.74
N VAL A 18 -3.40 -6.78 15.77
CA VAL A 18 -2.47 -5.66 15.84
C VAL A 18 -3.08 -4.47 15.10
N SER A 19 -3.19 -3.33 15.79
CA SER A 19 -3.76 -2.11 15.19
C SER A 19 -2.87 -1.54 14.08
N VAL A 20 -3.49 -0.79 13.16
CA VAL A 20 -2.75 -0.04 12.13
C VAL A 20 -1.80 0.98 12.77
N ASP A 21 -2.20 1.61 13.87
CA ASP A 21 -1.37 2.60 14.57
C ASP A 21 -0.07 1.99 15.09
N ARG A 22 -0.08 0.70 15.49
CA ARG A 22 1.16 0.01 15.86
C ARG A 22 2.15 -0.10 14.70
N TYR A 23 1.67 -0.20 13.46
CA TYR A 23 2.54 -0.14 12.29
C TYR A 23 3.03 1.28 12.04
N MET A 24 2.19 2.30 12.27
CA MET A 24 2.60 3.70 12.17
C MET A 24 3.73 4.03 13.17
N ASP A 25 3.66 3.54 14.41
CA ASP A 25 4.74 3.68 15.40
C ASP A 25 6.05 3.04 14.94
N ALA A 26 5.96 1.83 14.37
CA ALA A 26 7.11 1.11 13.85
C ALA A 26 7.74 1.86 12.67
N PHE A 27 6.92 2.41 11.77
CA PHE A 27 7.38 3.23 10.67
C PHE A 27 8.02 4.55 11.13
N ALA A 28 7.43 5.22 12.12
CA ALA A 28 7.97 6.44 12.70
C ALA A 28 9.36 6.22 13.31
N SER A 29 9.62 5.02 13.83
CA SER A 29 10.93 4.61 14.34
C SER A 29 11.92 4.25 13.22
N ALA A 30 11.42 3.68 12.11
CA ALA A 30 12.26 3.20 11.01
C ALA A 30 12.71 4.33 10.06
N VAL A 31 11.85 5.31 9.77
CA VAL A 31 12.14 6.38 8.80
C VAL A 31 13.38 7.21 9.18
N PRO A 32 13.62 7.60 10.45
CA PRO A 32 14.85 8.29 10.84
C PRO A 32 16.14 7.49 10.62
N ILE A 33 16.05 6.15 10.63
CA ILE A 33 17.20 5.25 10.46
C ILE A 33 17.50 5.03 8.98
N PHE A 34 16.48 4.70 8.19
CA PHE A 34 16.65 4.32 6.78
C PHE A 34 16.57 5.51 5.82
N GLY A 35 15.91 6.59 6.23
CA GLY A 35 15.66 7.78 5.42
C GLY A 35 14.26 7.84 4.82
N ARG A 36 13.80 9.06 4.52
CA ARG A 36 12.52 9.33 3.85
C ARG A 36 12.47 8.61 2.49
N GLY A 37 11.36 7.93 2.23
CA GLY A 37 11.15 7.12 1.02
C GLY A 37 11.92 5.81 0.97
N GLN A 38 12.74 5.50 1.97
CA GLN A 38 13.53 4.25 2.02
C GLN A 38 12.83 3.14 2.83
N VAL A 39 11.74 3.46 3.51
CA VAL A 39 10.83 2.50 4.14
C VAL A 39 9.60 2.38 3.24
N ASN A 40 9.17 1.18 2.93
CA ASN A 40 7.94 0.93 2.15
C ASN A 40 7.04 -0.08 2.84
N THR A 41 5.76 -0.05 2.47
CA THR A 41 4.77 -1.03 2.94
C THR A 41 3.80 -1.39 1.82
N TYR A 42 3.28 -2.60 1.85
CA TYR A 42 2.32 -3.10 0.87
C TYR A 42 0.89 -2.76 1.27
N ILE A 43 0.10 -2.27 0.31
CA ILE A 43 -1.35 -2.14 0.42
C ILE A 43 -1.99 -2.96 -0.70
N LEU A 44 -2.93 -3.85 -0.35
CA LEU A 44 -3.58 -4.75 -1.30
C LEU A 44 -4.93 -4.18 -1.70
N ALA A 45 -5.03 -3.72 -2.95
CA ALA A 45 -6.26 -3.25 -3.56
C ALA A 45 -7.17 -4.43 -3.96
N GLY A 46 -8.48 -4.30 -3.74
CA GLY A 46 -9.46 -5.32 -4.13
C GLY A 46 -9.85 -6.31 -3.03
N LEU A 47 -9.40 -6.13 -1.78
CA LEU A 47 -9.78 -6.98 -0.64
C LEU A 47 -11.07 -6.53 0.08
N GLY A 48 -11.59 -5.35 -0.26
CA GLY A 48 -12.80 -4.79 0.33
C GLY A 48 -12.68 -3.33 0.75
N ASP A 49 -11.46 -2.80 0.87
CA ASP A 49 -11.24 -1.37 1.11
C ASP A 49 -11.66 -0.54 -0.11
N SER A 50 -12.23 0.64 0.14
CA SER A 50 -12.54 1.61 -0.92
C SER A 50 -11.27 2.27 -1.46
N ALA A 51 -11.39 2.98 -2.59
CA ALA A 51 -10.26 3.75 -3.10
C ALA A 51 -9.87 4.89 -2.14
N GLU A 52 -10.87 5.49 -1.51
CA GLU A 52 -10.75 6.54 -0.51
C GLU A 52 -9.99 6.05 0.73
N ASP A 53 -10.32 4.85 1.23
CA ASP A 53 -9.63 4.25 2.38
C ASP A 53 -8.14 4.01 2.09
N ILE A 54 -7.83 3.49 0.90
CA ILE A 54 -6.46 3.23 0.48
C ILE A 54 -5.69 4.54 0.36
N LEU A 55 -6.29 5.57 -0.25
CA LEU A 55 -5.67 6.88 -0.42
C LEU A 55 -5.46 7.60 0.91
N ALA A 56 -6.41 7.52 1.84
CA ALA A 56 -6.27 8.09 3.18
C ALA A 56 -5.13 7.45 3.98
N LEU A 57 -4.98 6.12 3.90
CA LEU A 57 -3.83 5.45 4.51
C LEU A 57 -2.52 5.84 3.81
N ALA A 58 -2.52 5.90 2.48
CA ALA A 58 -1.35 6.30 1.70
C ALA A 58 -0.89 7.72 2.03
N GLU A 59 -1.82 8.67 2.22
CA GLU A 59 -1.53 10.04 2.64
C GLU A 59 -0.78 10.07 3.98
N ARG A 60 -1.30 9.35 4.98
CA ARG A 60 -0.66 9.22 6.29
C ARG A 60 0.76 8.65 6.19
N LEU A 61 0.96 7.64 5.33
CA LEU A 61 2.27 7.01 5.12
C LEU A 61 3.25 7.96 4.44
N ILE A 62 2.82 8.68 3.40
CA ILE A 62 3.65 9.66 2.69
C ILE A 62 4.07 10.82 3.61
N ALA A 63 3.14 11.30 4.44
CA ALA A 63 3.42 12.31 5.45
C ALA A 63 4.52 11.84 6.43
N LEU A 64 4.48 10.55 6.83
CA LEU A 64 5.48 9.94 7.69
C LEU A 64 6.81 9.65 6.97
N GLY A 65 6.84 9.71 5.63
CA GLY A 65 8.02 9.39 4.80
C GLY A 65 8.15 7.91 4.43
N VAL A 66 7.07 7.15 4.56
CA VAL A 66 6.96 5.77 4.09
C VAL A 66 6.38 5.76 2.68
N TYR A 67 6.95 4.97 1.78
CA TYR A 67 6.45 4.79 0.43
C TYR A 67 5.31 3.74 0.40
N PRO A 68 4.05 4.13 0.12
CA PRO A 68 2.92 3.20 0.03
C PRO A 68 2.92 2.44 -1.30
N PHE A 69 3.35 1.17 -1.28
CA PHE A 69 3.34 0.32 -2.46
C PHE A 69 1.99 -0.39 -2.62
N VAL A 70 1.09 0.22 -3.39
CA VAL A 70 -0.23 -0.35 -3.70
C VAL A 70 -0.10 -1.37 -4.83
N VAL A 71 -0.60 -2.58 -4.60
CA VAL A 71 -0.64 -3.67 -5.58
C VAL A 71 -2.05 -4.25 -5.69
N PRO A 72 -2.49 -4.71 -6.86
CA PRO A 72 -3.77 -5.41 -7.00
C PRO A 72 -3.70 -6.76 -6.29
N PHE A 73 -4.80 -7.16 -5.65
CA PHE A 73 -4.96 -8.52 -5.17
C PHE A 73 -5.03 -9.50 -6.34
N VAL A 74 -4.27 -10.59 -6.24
CA VAL A 74 -4.24 -11.69 -7.22
C VAL A 74 -4.66 -12.98 -6.50
N PRO A 75 -5.74 -13.64 -6.92
CA PRO A 75 -6.19 -14.89 -6.32
C PRO A 75 -5.17 -16.01 -6.54
N ILE A 76 -4.95 -16.84 -5.53
CA ILE A 76 -4.00 -17.96 -5.58
C ILE A 76 -4.75 -19.25 -5.29
N SER A 77 -4.62 -20.25 -6.18
CA SER A 77 -5.23 -21.57 -6.04
C SER A 77 -4.90 -22.22 -4.69
N GLY A 78 -5.90 -22.82 -4.06
CA GLY A 78 -5.76 -23.47 -2.76
C GLY A 78 -5.73 -22.53 -1.55
N THR A 79 -5.89 -21.22 -1.74
CA THR A 79 -6.10 -20.28 -0.63
C THR A 79 -7.59 -20.03 -0.39
N PRO A 80 -8.01 -19.60 0.82
CA PRO A 80 -9.42 -19.27 1.08
C PRO A 80 -10.02 -18.20 0.15
N LEU A 81 -9.17 -17.40 -0.50
CA LEU A 81 -9.57 -16.34 -1.44
C LEU A 81 -9.32 -16.72 -2.91
N GLU A 82 -9.16 -18.01 -3.23
CA GLU A 82 -8.90 -18.46 -4.61
C GLU A 82 -9.99 -18.05 -5.61
N ASN A 83 -11.24 -17.92 -5.15
CA ASN A 83 -12.40 -17.54 -5.97
C ASN A 83 -12.77 -16.05 -5.82
N HIS A 84 -12.00 -15.28 -5.07
CA HIS A 84 -12.24 -13.85 -4.89
C HIS A 84 -11.80 -13.11 -6.15
N ALA A 85 -12.61 -12.20 -6.70
CA ALA A 85 -12.25 -11.52 -7.94
C ALA A 85 -11.11 -10.50 -7.73
N PRO A 86 -10.16 -10.36 -8.68
CA PRO A 86 -9.20 -9.26 -8.65
C PRO A 86 -9.92 -7.92 -8.84
N PRO A 87 -9.32 -6.79 -8.39
CA PRO A 87 -9.89 -5.47 -8.65
C PRO A 87 -9.95 -5.17 -10.15
N SER A 88 -10.96 -4.39 -10.58
CA SER A 88 -11.03 -3.94 -11.97
C SER A 88 -9.92 -2.95 -12.31
N ALA A 89 -9.60 -2.82 -13.60
CA ALA A 89 -8.63 -1.84 -14.08
C ALA A 89 -9.04 -0.40 -13.72
N ASP A 90 -10.35 -0.09 -13.80
CA ASP A 90 -10.88 1.23 -13.45
C ASP A 90 -10.72 1.53 -11.96
N PHE A 91 -10.95 0.55 -11.08
CA PHE A 91 -10.68 0.69 -9.65
C PHE A 91 -9.19 0.91 -9.38
N MET A 92 -8.31 0.15 -10.04
CA MET A 92 -6.87 0.36 -9.88
C MET A 92 -6.45 1.76 -10.35
N LYS A 93 -7.01 2.26 -11.45
CA LYS A 93 -6.74 3.61 -11.95
C LYS A 93 -7.24 4.69 -10.99
N SER A 94 -8.40 4.50 -10.36
CA SER A 94 -8.94 5.45 -9.37
C SER A 94 -8.06 5.56 -8.12
N VAL A 95 -7.27 4.53 -7.79
CA VAL A 95 -6.31 4.55 -6.69
C VAL A 95 -4.93 5.05 -7.13
N LEU A 96 -4.37 4.49 -8.20
CA LEU A 96 -2.98 4.75 -8.59
C LEU A 96 -2.76 6.16 -9.13
N ALA A 97 -3.73 6.73 -9.86
CA ALA A 97 -3.56 8.06 -10.43
C ALA A 97 -3.51 9.19 -9.38
N PRO A 98 -4.41 9.24 -8.37
CA PRO A 98 -4.26 10.17 -7.25
C PRO A 98 -3.02 9.89 -6.41
N LEU A 99 -2.72 8.61 -6.13
CA LEU A 99 -1.54 8.25 -5.34
C LEU A 99 -0.24 8.75 -5.99
N GLY A 100 -0.09 8.58 -7.30
CA GLY A 100 1.07 9.09 -8.03
C GLY A 100 1.21 10.62 -7.99
N ARG A 101 0.09 11.37 -7.93
CA ARG A 101 0.14 12.83 -7.67
C ARG A 101 0.68 13.13 -6.27
N MET A 102 0.17 12.45 -5.25
CA MET A 102 0.64 12.64 -3.87
C MET A 102 2.13 12.33 -3.72
N LEU A 103 2.64 11.29 -4.40
CA LEU A 103 4.06 10.93 -4.43
C LEU A 103 4.93 12.00 -5.11
N ARG A 104 4.47 12.55 -6.24
CA ARG A 104 5.13 13.70 -6.90
C ARG A 104 5.20 14.92 -5.99
N ASP A 105 4.07 15.29 -5.39
CA ASP A 105 3.97 16.46 -4.53
C ASP A 105 4.88 16.30 -3.30
N ALA A 106 5.06 15.06 -2.83
CA ALA A 106 5.94 14.70 -1.73
C ALA A 106 7.42 14.48 -2.13
N ASN A 107 7.75 14.60 -3.42
CA ASN A 107 9.05 14.26 -4.03
C ASN A 107 9.57 12.87 -3.59
N MET A 108 8.70 11.86 -3.65
CA MET A 108 9.00 10.48 -3.30
C MET A 108 8.77 9.57 -4.50
N LYS A 109 9.84 9.17 -5.19
CA LYS A 109 9.77 8.33 -6.39
C LYS A 109 10.35 6.95 -6.14
N SER A 110 9.79 5.92 -6.78
CA SER A 110 10.38 4.57 -6.80
C SER A 110 11.83 4.57 -7.29
N THR A 111 12.19 5.50 -8.18
CA THR A 111 13.56 5.64 -8.73
C THR A 111 14.60 6.05 -7.70
N ASP A 112 14.18 6.57 -6.54
CA ASP A 112 15.07 7.03 -5.49
C ASP A 112 15.17 6.01 -4.34
N ILE A 113 14.34 4.96 -4.38
CA ILE A 113 14.36 3.85 -3.43
C ILE A 113 15.57 2.97 -3.72
N ARG A 114 16.38 2.68 -2.70
CA ARG A 114 17.64 1.93 -2.88
C ARG A 114 17.45 0.43 -3.08
N ALA A 115 16.38 -0.16 -2.54
CA ALA A 115 16.18 -1.62 -2.56
C ALA A 115 14.70 -2.03 -2.36
N GLY A 116 14.43 -3.31 -2.58
CA GLY A 116 13.14 -3.93 -2.29
C GLY A 116 12.05 -3.66 -3.33
N CYS A 117 10.81 -3.95 -2.96
CA CYS A 117 9.69 -3.96 -3.88
C CYS A 117 9.35 -2.59 -4.46
N GLY A 118 9.48 -1.53 -3.64
CA GLY A 118 9.32 -0.17 -4.11
C GLY A 118 10.30 0.19 -5.23
N ARG A 119 11.53 -0.34 -5.20
CA ARG A 119 12.53 -0.16 -6.27
C ARG A 119 12.28 -1.06 -7.48
N CYS A 120 11.88 -2.32 -7.25
CA CYS A 120 11.63 -3.27 -8.34
C CYS A 120 10.39 -2.90 -9.16
N GLY A 121 9.30 -2.49 -8.52
CA GLY A 121 8.06 -2.06 -9.18
C GLY A 121 7.27 -3.18 -9.87
N ALA A 122 7.76 -4.41 -9.98
CA ALA A 122 7.14 -5.44 -10.83
C ALA A 122 5.67 -5.78 -10.50
N CYS A 123 5.27 -5.66 -9.24
CA CYS A 123 3.90 -6.00 -8.81
C CYS A 123 2.91 -4.81 -8.87
N SER A 124 3.34 -3.63 -9.33
CA SER A 124 2.50 -2.43 -9.40
C SER A 124 2.83 -1.56 -10.61
N SER A 125 1.81 -0.97 -11.25
CA SER A 125 2.02 0.06 -12.26
C SER A 125 2.21 1.46 -11.69
N LEU A 126 2.34 1.61 -10.36
CA LEU A 126 2.45 2.89 -9.67
C LEU A 126 3.58 3.79 -10.20
N SER A 127 4.72 3.22 -10.61
CA SER A 127 5.84 3.99 -11.15
C SER A 127 5.52 4.72 -12.46
N ALA A 128 4.50 4.28 -13.20
CA ALA A 128 4.01 4.98 -14.39
C ALA A 128 3.19 6.24 -14.04
N TYR A 129 2.84 6.43 -12.77
CA TYR A 129 2.01 7.52 -12.27
C TYR A 129 2.75 8.55 -11.43
N GLU A 130 4.05 8.41 -11.17
CA GLU A 130 4.88 9.32 -10.35
C GLU A 130 5.93 10.09 -11.16
#